data_AF-A0A3M1JFW8-F1
#
_entry.id   AF-A0A3M1JFW8-F1
#
_cell.length_a   1.000
_cell.length_b   1.000
_cell.length_c   1.000
_cell.angle_alpha   90.00
_cell.angle_beta   90.00
_cell.angle_gamma   90.00
#
_symmetry.space_group_name_H-M   'P 1'
#
loop_
_entity.id
_entity.type
_entity.pdbx_description
1 polymer ?
#
loop_
_entity_poly.entity_id
_entity_poly.type
_entity_poly.pdbx_seq_one_letter_code
_entity_poly.pdbx_strand_id
1 'polypeptide(L)' 'MIKIGEYQILYVKRQSPHGLYVGPRQGKQEVLLPQSYVTDAMEIDQPVEVFVYHDKDGLGVATTEKPALSVGQFA' A
#
# COMPACT_ATOMS: atom_id res chain seq x y z
N MET A 1 13.63 -0.67 -1.68
CA MET A 1 13.05 -0.24 -2.96
C MET A 1 11.61 -0.73 -3.01
N ILE A 2 10.71 0.04 -3.62
CA ILE A 2 9.31 -0.35 -3.84
C ILE A 2 9.21 -1.09 -5.18
N LYS A 3 8.49 -2.19 -5.21
CA LYS A 3 8.23 -3.02 -6.39
C LYS A 3 6.75 -2.93 -6.74
N ILE A 4 6.49 -2.62 -8.01
CA ILE A 4 5.12 -2.50 -8.54
C ILE A 4 4.66 -3.88 -9.01
N GLY A 5 3.39 -4.22 -8.77
CA GLY A 5 2.79 -5.50 -9.13
C GLY A 5 3.10 -6.64 -8.16
N GLU A 6 3.68 -6.36 -6.99
CA GLU A 6 4.05 -7.36 -5.99
C GLU A 6 3.45 -7.00 -4.62
N TYR A 7 3.12 -8.04 -3.84
CA TYR A 7 2.92 -7.90 -2.41
C TYR A 7 4.26 -7.74 -1.71
N GLN A 8 4.36 -6.77 -0.82
CA GLN A 8 5.57 -6.51 -0.06
C GLN A 8 5.28 -5.84 1.28
N ILE A 9 6.23 -5.97 2.20
CA ILE A 9 6.17 -5.28 3.48
C ILE A 9 6.75 -3.88 3.32
N LEU A 10 5.92 -2.88 3.59
CA LEU A 10 6.30 -1.48 3.72
C LEU A 10 6.06 -1.00 5.16
N TYR A 11 6.58 0.17 5.52
CA TYR A 11 6.50 0.75 6.85
C TYR A 11 5.80 2.09 6.75
N VAL A 12 4.89 2.37 7.69
CA VAL A 12 4.21 3.67 7.76
C VAL A 12 5.24 4.75 8.08
N LYS A 13 5.39 5.72 7.17
CA LYS A 13 6.33 6.84 7.32
C LYS A 13 5.67 8.06 7.92
N ARG A 14 4.42 8.34 7.51
CA ARG A 14 3.64 9.47 7.98
C ARG A 14 2.16 9.30 7.67
N GLN A 15 1.34 10.01 8.44
CA GLN A 15 -0.10 10.09 8.22
C GLN A 15 -0.45 11.37 7.46
N SER A 16 -1.56 11.34 6.72
CA SER A 16 -2.12 12.49 6.01
C SER A 16 -3.64 12.37 5.92
N PRO A 17 -4.37 13.45 5.58
CA PRO A 17 -5.81 13.37 5.36
C PRO A 17 -6.24 12.41 4.23
N HIS A 18 -5.32 12.05 3.33
CA HIS A 18 -5.59 11.14 2.22
C HIS A 18 -5.28 9.67 2.55
N GLY A 19 -4.73 9.39 3.73
CA GLY A 19 -4.30 8.06 4.17
C GLY A 19 -2.86 8.04 4.67
N LEU A 20 -2.24 6.86 4.62
CA LEU A 20 -0.89 6.63 5.12
C LEU A 20 0.12 6.62 3.99
N TYR A 21 1.25 7.28 4.17
CA TYR A 21 2.40 7.09 3.27
C TYR A 21 3.24 5.94 3.80
N VAL A 22 3.42 4.91 2.97
CA VAL A 22 4.18 3.72 3.31
C VAL A 22 5.40 3.59 2.40
N GLY A 23 6.51 3.12 2.96
CA GLY A 23 7.78 3.03 2.25
C GLY A 23 8.72 1.98 2.84
N PRO A 24 9.84 1.66 2.16
CA PRO A 24 10.79 0.69 2.68
C PRO A 24 11.38 1.18 4.00
N ARG A 25 11.85 0.26 4.85
CA ARG A 25 12.43 0.60 6.16
C ARG A 25 13.54 1.66 6.02
N GLN A 26 14.40 1.50 5.02
CA GLN A 26 15.43 2.46 4.64
C GLN A 26 15.15 3.00 3.23
N GLY A 27 15.31 4.31 3.05
CA GLY A 27 15.07 5.02 1.79
C GLY A 27 13.99 6.09 1.90
N LYS A 28 13.86 6.90 0.84
CA LYS A 28 12.90 8.02 0.75
C LYS A 28 11.70 7.74 -0.15
N GLN A 29 11.61 6.56 -0.75
CA GLN A 29 10.48 6.19 -1.61
C GLN A 29 9.24 5.98 -0.75
N GLU A 30 8.12 6.57 -1.15
CA GLU A 30 6.84 6.44 -0.47
C GLU A 30 5.74 6.28 -1.51
N VAL A 31 4.73 5.49 -1.17
CA VAL A 31 3.47 5.38 -1.92
C VAL A 31 2.31 5.62 -0.96
N LEU A 32 1.19 6.09 -1.49
CA LEU A 32 0.00 6.34 -0.70
C LEU A 32 -0.75 5.02 -0.49
N LEU A 33 -1.05 4.69 0.76
CA LEU A 33 -2.10 3.76 1.17
C LEU A 33 -3.36 4.59 1.46
N PRO A 34 -4.36 4.60 0.56
CA PRO A 34 -5.57 5.41 0.72
C PRO A 34 -6.29 5.16 2.04
N GLN A 35 -6.93 6.20 2.57
CA GLN A 35 -7.67 6.17 3.83
C GLN A 35 -8.71 5.04 3.92
N SER A 36 -9.31 4.63 2.80
CA SER A 36 -10.26 3.52 2.73
C SER A 36 -9.69 2.17 3.17
N TYR A 37 -8.36 2.02 3.16
CA TYR A 37 -7.65 0.79 3.51
C TYR A 37 -6.88 0.90 4.84
N VAL A 38 -6.95 2.06 5.50
CA VAL A 38 -6.29 2.31 6.77
C VAL A 38 -7.13 1.73 7.90
N THR A 39 -6.47 1.05 8.83
CA THR A 39 -7.09 0.51 10.06
C THR A 39 -6.49 1.18 11.28
N ASP A 40 -7.22 1.17 12.41
CA ASP A 40 -6.77 1.82 13.65
C ASP A 40 -5.47 1.22 14.22
N ALA A 41 -5.10 0.00 13.82
CA ALA A 41 -3.87 -0.65 14.23
C ALA A 41 -2.61 -0.17 13.46
N MET A 42 -2.78 0.64 12.40
CA MET A 42 -1.68 1.10 11.57
C MET A 42 -1.07 2.39 12.11
N GLU A 43 0.01 2.25 12.87
CA GLU A 43 0.77 3.37 13.44
C GLU A 43 2.06 3.65 12.67
N ILE A 44 2.67 4.81 12.93
CA ILE A 44 3.98 5.17 12.37
C ILE A 44 5.03 4.12 12.75
N ASP A 45 5.94 3.82 11.83
CA ASP A 45 6.99 2.80 11.92
C ASP A 45 6.51 1.34 12.00
N GLN A 46 5.20 1.07 11.95
CA GLN A 46 4.69 -0.29 11.87
C GLN A 46 4.82 -0.87 10.45
N PRO A 47 5.14 -2.17 10.33
CA PRO A 47 5.14 -2.86 9.05
C PRO A 47 3.70 -3.15 8.60
N VAL A 48 3.45 -3.01 7.29
CA VAL A 48 2.19 -3.28 6.63
C VAL A 48 2.47 -4.06 5.34
N GLU A 49 1.82 -5.21 5.17
CA GLU A 49 1.83 -5.93 3.91
C GLU A 49 0.87 -5.24 2.93
N VAL A 50 1.39 -4.79 1.80
CA VAL A 50 0.61 -4.08 0.78
C VAL A 50 0.95 -4.58 -0.61
N PHE A 51 -0.02 -4.52 -1.51
CA PHE A 51 0.20 -4.62 -2.95
C PHE A 51 0.38 -3.22 -3.53
N VAL A 52 1.44 -3.00 -4.30
CA VAL A 52 1.70 -1.69 -4.92
C VAL A 52 1.40 -1.73 -6.40
N TYR A 53 0.60 -0.79 -6.91
CA TYR A 53 0.23 -0.64 -8.31
C TYR A 53 0.26 0.83 -8.74
N HIS A 54 0.11 1.09 -10.03
CA HIS A 54 -0.08 2.46 -10.53
C HIS A 54 -1.56 2.74 -10.69
N ASP A 55 -2.02 3.89 -10.20
CA ASP A 55 -3.36 4.37 -10.50
C ASP A 55 -3.48 4.85 -11.96
N LYS A 56 -4.68 5.30 -12.34
CA LYS A 56 -4.98 5.81 -13.68
C LYS A 56 -4.12 7.01 -14.11
N ASP A 57 -3.52 7.71 -13.15
CA ASP A 57 -2.70 8.91 -13.36
C ASP A 57 -1.20 8.57 -13.29
N GLY A 58 -0.84 7.29 -13.13
CA GLY A 58 0.54 6.80 -13.07
C GLY A 58 1.21 6.99 -11.70
N LEU A 59 0.46 7.32 -10.66
CA LEU A 59 0.98 7.48 -9.30
C LEU A 59 1.04 6.11 -8.59
N GLY A 60 2.11 5.90 -7.83
CA GLY A 60 2.27 4.69 -7.02
C GLY A 60 1.28 4.68 -5.85
N VAL A 61 0.41 3.67 -5.82
CA VAL A 61 -0.60 3.44 -4.80
C VAL A 61 -0.41 2.06 -4.18
N ALA A 62 -0.59 1.97 -2.86
CA ALA A 62 -0.59 0.75 -2.09
C ALA A 62 -2.02 0.39 -1.68
N THR A 63 -2.33 -0.90 -1.62
CA THR A 63 -3.58 -1.43 -1.04
C THR A 63 -3.30 -2.60 -0.12
N THR A 64 -4.05 -2.71 0.97
CA THR A 64 -4.09 -3.90 1.84
C THR A 64 -5.17 -4.88 1.41
N GLU A 65 -6.03 -4.50 0.46
CA GLU A 65 -7.00 -5.43 -0.09
C GLU A 65 -6.29 -6.54 -0.85
N LYS A 66 -6.73 -7.75 -0.55
CA LYS A 66 -6.49 -8.89 -1.41
C LYS A 66 -7.56 -8.82 -2.48
N PRO A 67 -7.23 -8.81 -3.79
CA PRO A 67 -8.24 -8.81 -4.83
C PRO A 67 -9.19 -9.97 -4.55
N ALA A 68 -10.48 -9.65 -4.35
CA ALA A 68 -11.51 -10.64 -4.02
C ALA A 68 -11.66 -11.71 -5.12
N LEU A 69 -11.20 -11.39 -6.33
CA LEU A 69 -11.17 -12.28 -7.48
C LEU A 69 -9.74 -12.72 -7.76
N SER A 70 -9.43 -13.94 -7.32
CA SER A 70 -8.39 -14.75 -7.95
C SER A 70 -8.88 -15.10 -9.37
N VAL A 71 -8.06 -14.84 -10.39
CA VAL A 71 -8.34 -15.25 -11.78
C VAL A 71 -8.65 -16.76 -11.78
N GLY A 72 -9.91 -17.12 -12.01
CA GLY A 72 -10.38 -18.52 -11.93
C GLY A 72 -11.84 -18.70 -11.48
N GLN A 73 -12.51 -17.68 -10.94
CA GLN A 73 -13.96 -17.74 -10.64
C GLN A 73 -14.78 -17.01 -11.72
N PHE A 74 -14.79 -17.55 -12.93
CA PHE A 74 -15.92 -17.37 -13.84
C PHE A 74 -16.68 -18.69 -13.82
N ALA A 75 -17.92 -18.66 -13.36
CA ALA A 75 -18.90 -19.73 -13.57
C ALA A 75 -19.70 -19.41 -14.84
#